data_AF-A9X2Y7-F1
#
_entry.id   AF-A9X2Y7-F1
#
_cell.length_a   1.000
_cell.length_b   1.000
_cell.length_c   1.000
_cell.angle_alpha   90.00
_cell.angle_beta   90.00
_cell.angle_gamma   90.00
#
_symmetry.space_group_name_H-M   'P 1'
#
loop_
_entity.id
_entity.type
_entity.pdbx_description
1 polymer ?
#
loop_
_entity_poly.entity_id
_entity_poly.type
_entity_poly.pdbx_seq_one_letter_code
_entity_poly.pdbx_strand_id
1 'polypeptide(L)'
;RFNSLLNMNMIILLFFISSLTMFMSGLVANFEYDLKKIIALSTLSQLGLMMSILALGEEVLAFFHLLMHALFKALLFMCAGSMIHSMNGCQDIRYMGSMINSIPLTSCFFNICSMALCGLPFLSGFYSKDLILEFMSMNFFNVYVYLIYYLSIGLTVMYSLRLMYYTLIKEFQGFSYFSVMEESNFMLKGMAGLIFLVIFAGSLMSWFIFPTPIFICLPVFMKVMVLLLMLMGGIISLLIFQLSYVDYSKTLKFYNISSFMMSMWNLSGLTTFGLNYYFLFYSGKFISLLDQGWSEYYGSQNLYNSLKYESSLFQIIYNNNIKIFLTLFFIWICMLIF
;
A
#
# COMPACT_ATOMS: atom_id res chain seq x y z
N ARG A 1 -9.06 -1.47 -20.99
CA ARG A 1 -8.23 -0.97 -22.14
C ARG A 1 -7.25 -2.00 -22.65
N PHE A 2 -6.26 -2.47 -21.87
CA PHE A 2 -5.29 -3.48 -22.34
C PHE A 2 -5.69 -4.93 -22.02
N ASN A 3 -6.89 -5.13 -21.49
CA ASN A 3 -7.36 -6.45 -21.08
C ASN A 3 -7.44 -7.43 -22.27
N SER A 4 -7.85 -6.95 -23.45
CA SER A 4 -7.86 -7.76 -24.69
C SER A 4 -6.48 -8.24 -25.15
N LEU A 5 -5.39 -7.68 -24.61
CA LEU A 5 -4.02 -8.09 -24.91
C LEU A 5 -3.46 -9.10 -23.89
N LEU A 6 -4.17 -9.35 -22.79
CA LEU A 6 -3.69 -10.24 -21.74
C LEU A 6 -3.82 -11.70 -22.17
N ASN A 7 -2.70 -12.42 -22.18
CA ASN A 7 -2.70 -13.86 -22.39
C ASN A 7 -3.25 -14.60 -21.16
N MET A 8 -3.80 -15.80 -21.35
CA MET A 8 -4.44 -16.59 -20.29
C MET A 8 -3.52 -16.85 -19.09
N ASN A 9 -2.24 -17.15 -19.32
CA ASN A 9 -1.27 -17.34 -18.24
C ASN A 9 -1.06 -16.07 -17.40
N MET A 10 -1.04 -14.90 -18.07
CA MET A 10 -0.91 -13.61 -17.38
C MET A 10 -2.16 -13.30 -16.58
N ILE A 11 -3.34 -13.62 -17.11
CA ILE A 11 -4.63 -13.47 -16.43
C ILE A 11 -4.66 -14.31 -15.14
N ILE A 12 -4.23 -15.58 -15.20
CA ILE A 12 -4.20 -16.46 -14.03
C ILE A 12 -3.22 -15.92 -12.96
N LEU A 13 -2.03 -15.48 -13.37
CA LEU A 13 -1.04 -14.91 -12.48
C LEU A 13 -1.55 -13.62 -11.83
N LEU A 14 -2.21 -12.75 -12.62
CA LEU A 14 -2.85 -11.54 -12.15
C LEU A 14 -3.94 -11.84 -11.13
N PHE A 15 -4.79 -12.83 -11.40
CA PHE A 15 -5.87 -13.26 -10.51
C PHE A 15 -5.32 -13.77 -9.17
N PHE A 16 -4.22 -14.53 -9.20
CA PHE A 16 -3.57 -15.02 -7.99
C PHE A 16 -2.95 -13.89 -7.16
N ILE A 17 -2.23 -12.96 -7.79
CA ILE A 17 -1.63 -11.81 -7.09
C ILE A 17 -2.73 -10.93 -6.51
N SER A 18 -3.77 -10.63 -7.28
CA SER A 18 -4.87 -9.77 -6.84
C SER A 18 -5.66 -10.36 -5.68
N SER A 19 -5.99 -11.65 -5.71
CA SER A 19 -6.66 -12.32 -4.58
C SER A 19 -5.79 -12.35 -3.31
N LEU A 20 -4.48 -12.59 -3.43
CA LEU A 20 -3.55 -12.48 -2.30
C LEU A 20 -3.46 -11.06 -1.74
N THR A 21 -3.36 -10.04 -2.60
CA THR A 21 -3.32 -8.64 -2.15
C THR A 21 -4.60 -8.24 -1.40
N MET A 22 -5.76 -8.72 -1.86
CA MET A 22 -7.03 -8.49 -1.20
C MET A 22 -7.05 -9.08 0.21
N PHE A 23 -6.58 -10.31 0.36
CA PHE A 23 -6.53 -11.00 1.65
C PHE A 23 -5.53 -10.38 2.61
N MET A 24 -4.30 -10.17 2.14
CA MET A 24 -3.22 -9.62 2.95
C MET A 24 -3.59 -8.22 3.47
N SER A 25 -4.09 -7.34 2.60
CA SER A 25 -4.51 -6.00 3.02
C SER A 25 -5.69 -6.02 4.00
N GLY A 26 -6.67 -6.90 3.79
CA GLY A 26 -7.79 -7.09 4.70
C GLY A 26 -7.37 -7.60 6.09
N LEU A 27 -6.40 -8.51 6.15
CA LEU A 27 -5.84 -9.00 7.42
C LEU A 27 -5.08 -7.90 8.16
N VAL A 28 -4.17 -7.20 7.48
CA VAL A 28 -3.35 -6.13 8.09
C VAL A 28 -4.26 -5.01 8.62
N ALA A 29 -5.31 -4.65 7.87
CA ALA A 29 -6.27 -3.64 8.27
C ALA A 29 -7.01 -3.96 9.57
N ASN A 30 -7.07 -5.22 10.01
CA ASN A 30 -7.67 -5.60 11.30
C ASN A 30 -6.73 -5.40 12.50
N PHE A 31 -5.42 -5.26 12.28
CA PHE A 31 -4.43 -5.10 13.35
C PHE A 31 -3.85 -3.68 13.43
N GLU A 32 -3.95 -2.90 12.35
CA GLU A 32 -3.52 -1.50 12.33
C GLU A 32 -4.41 -0.59 13.19
N TYR A 33 -3.82 0.47 13.77
CA TYR A 33 -4.55 1.43 14.60
C TYR A 33 -4.57 2.85 14.04
N ASP A 34 -3.70 3.18 13.06
CA ASP A 34 -3.75 4.48 12.40
C ASP A 34 -4.96 4.57 11.46
N LEU A 35 -5.86 5.52 11.71
CA LEU A 35 -7.10 5.69 10.97
C LEU A 35 -6.85 5.81 9.46
N LYS A 36 -5.87 6.63 9.05
CA LYS A 36 -5.52 6.82 7.63
C LYS A 36 -4.96 5.54 6.98
N LYS A 37 -4.15 4.76 7.71
CA LYS A 37 -3.61 3.49 7.21
C LYS A 37 -4.70 2.45 7.04
N ILE A 38 -5.68 2.37 7.95
CA ILE A 38 -6.83 1.46 7.80
C ILE A 38 -7.64 1.79 6.55
N ILE A 39 -7.89 3.08 6.29
CA ILE A 39 -8.62 3.50 5.08
C ILE A 39 -7.81 3.21 3.80
N ALA A 40 -6.49 3.38 3.84
CA ALA A 40 -5.59 3.05 2.72
C ALA A 40 -5.48 1.52 2.48
N LEU A 41 -5.37 0.71 3.52
CA LEU A 41 -5.37 -0.75 3.37
C LEU A 41 -6.70 -1.26 2.82
N SER A 42 -7.80 -0.60 3.20
CA SER A 42 -9.11 -0.91 2.63
C SER A 42 -9.33 -0.33 1.22
N THR A 43 -8.47 0.53 0.67
CA THR A 43 -8.45 0.80 -0.78
C THR A 43 -7.62 -0.25 -1.50
N LEU A 44 -6.51 -0.70 -0.90
CA LEU A 44 -5.69 -1.79 -1.44
C LEU A 44 -6.50 -3.09 -1.57
N SER A 45 -7.37 -3.41 -0.60
CA SER A 45 -8.25 -4.57 -0.69
C SER A 45 -9.25 -4.48 -1.83
N GLN A 46 -9.91 -3.33 -1.98
CA GLN A 46 -10.88 -3.11 -3.06
C GLN A 46 -10.22 -3.02 -4.44
N LEU A 47 -9.00 -2.49 -4.54
CA LEU A 47 -8.20 -2.56 -5.77
C LEU A 47 -7.82 -4.00 -6.11
N GLY A 48 -7.48 -4.83 -5.11
CA GLY A 48 -7.31 -6.27 -5.29
C GLY A 48 -8.57 -6.92 -5.88
N LEU A 49 -9.76 -6.53 -5.41
CA LEU A 49 -11.05 -7.00 -5.92
C LEU A 49 -11.30 -6.52 -7.37
N MET A 50 -11.05 -5.24 -7.67
CA MET A 50 -11.14 -4.71 -9.04
C MET A 50 -10.22 -5.46 -10.01
N MET A 51 -8.97 -5.70 -9.61
CA MET A 51 -7.99 -6.35 -10.47
C MET A 51 -8.29 -7.82 -10.70
N SER A 52 -8.90 -8.49 -9.74
CA SER A 52 -9.32 -9.88 -9.92
C SER A 52 -10.54 -9.99 -10.82
N ILE A 53 -11.51 -9.06 -10.81
CA ILE A 53 -12.62 -9.05 -11.78
C ILE A 53 -12.11 -8.80 -13.20
N LEU A 54 -11.15 -7.89 -13.36
CA LEU A 54 -10.50 -7.68 -14.65
C LEU A 54 -9.88 -8.99 -15.16
N ALA A 55 -9.24 -9.76 -14.27
CA ALA A 55 -8.73 -11.08 -14.59
C ALA A 55 -9.84 -12.10 -14.96
N LEU A 56 -11.02 -12.00 -14.35
CA LEU A 56 -12.17 -12.85 -14.70
C LEU A 56 -12.79 -12.49 -16.06
N GLY A 57 -12.38 -11.38 -16.68
CA GLY A 57 -12.79 -10.97 -18.03
C GLY A 57 -13.85 -9.85 -18.08
N GLU A 58 -14.39 -9.40 -16.95
CA GLU A 58 -15.47 -8.41 -16.92
C GLU A 58 -14.98 -6.98 -16.66
N GLU A 59 -14.60 -6.28 -17.73
CA GLU A 59 -14.14 -4.89 -17.63
C GLU A 59 -15.21 -3.92 -17.14
N VAL A 60 -16.47 -4.13 -17.56
CA VAL A 60 -17.58 -3.21 -17.25
C VAL A 60 -17.92 -3.24 -15.76
N LEU A 61 -17.95 -4.43 -15.13
CA LEU A 61 -18.15 -4.58 -13.69
C LEU A 61 -17.01 -3.95 -12.87
N ALA A 62 -15.76 -4.17 -13.31
CA ALA A 62 -14.60 -3.56 -12.65
C ALA A 62 -14.65 -2.02 -12.71
N PHE A 63 -15.02 -1.46 -13.86
CA PHE A 63 -15.19 -0.01 -14.02
C PHE A 63 -16.34 0.54 -13.18
N PHE A 64 -17.47 -0.16 -13.15
CA PHE A 64 -18.61 0.22 -12.30
C PHE A 64 -18.20 0.27 -10.82
N HIS A 65 -17.49 -0.75 -10.33
CA HIS A 65 -17.01 -0.74 -8.94
C HIS A 65 -15.98 0.36 -8.69
N LEU A 66 -15.10 0.67 -9.64
CA LEU A 66 -14.15 1.77 -9.53
C LEU A 66 -14.85 3.11 -9.31
N LEU A 67 -15.91 3.41 -10.07
CA LEU A 67 -16.70 4.63 -9.91
C LEU A 67 -17.35 4.72 -8.53
N MET A 68 -18.02 3.64 -8.10
CA MET A 68 -18.65 3.62 -6.78
C MET A 68 -17.63 3.75 -5.65
N HIS A 69 -16.49 3.07 -5.78
CA HIS A 69 -15.38 3.13 -4.85
C HIS A 69 -14.77 4.53 -4.72
N ALA A 70 -14.60 5.24 -5.83
CA ALA A 70 -14.10 6.61 -5.81
C ALA A 70 -15.01 7.53 -4.96
N LEU A 71 -16.34 7.39 -5.10
CA LEU A 71 -17.31 8.20 -4.36
C LEU A 71 -17.23 7.97 -2.84
N PHE A 72 -17.40 6.74 -2.37
CA PHE A 72 -17.42 6.49 -0.92
C PHE A 72 -16.02 6.62 -0.28
N LYS A 73 -14.93 6.33 -1.00
CA LYS A 73 -13.58 6.54 -0.46
C LYS A 73 -13.21 8.00 -0.35
N ALA A 74 -13.59 8.84 -1.33
CA ALA A 74 -13.36 10.29 -1.23
C ALA A 74 -14.05 10.85 0.03
N LEU A 75 -15.29 10.43 0.29
CA LEU A 75 -16.02 10.85 1.48
C LEU A 75 -15.41 10.29 2.78
N LEU A 76 -14.96 9.02 2.80
CA LEU A 76 -14.25 8.44 3.95
C LEU A 76 -12.96 9.19 4.29
N PHE A 77 -12.13 9.53 3.29
CA PHE A 77 -10.90 10.29 3.52
C PHE A 77 -11.18 11.73 3.95
N MET A 78 -12.25 12.36 3.44
CA MET A 78 -12.65 13.70 3.87
C MET A 78 -13.12 13.70 5.33
N CYS A 79 -13.99 12.76 5.73
CA CYS A 79 -14.45 12.62 7.11
C CYS A 79 -13.31 12.22 8.06
N ALA A 80 -12.39 11.36 7.61
CA ALA A 80 -11.17 11.05 8.33
C ALA A 80 -10.30 12.30 8.56
N GLY A 81 -10.14 13.13 7.52
CA GLY A 81 -9.40 14.39 7.60
C GLY A 81 -9.98 15.33 8.64
N SER A 82 -11.31 15.49 8.64
CA SER A 82 -12.00 16.33 9.63
C SER A 82 -11.86 15.80 11.05
N MET A 83 -11.98 14.48 11.23
CA MET A 83 -11.79 13.86 12.54
C MET A 83 -10.35 14.07 13.03
N ILE A 84 -9.34 13.87 12.19
CA ILE A 84 -7.92 14.04 12.55
C ILE A 84 -7.63 15.50 12.93
N HIS A 85 -8.11 16.46 12.14
CA HIS A 85 -7.86 17.88 12.41
C HIS A 85 -8.62 18.36 13.65
N SER A 86 -9.87 17.94 13.85
CA SER A 86 -10.60 18.19 15.10
C SER A 86 -9.93 17.58 16.34
N MET A 87 -9.13 16.52 16.14
CA MET A 87 -8.33 15.84 17.16
C MET A 87 -6.88 16.36 17.24
N ASN A 88 -6.60 17.58 16.79
CA ASN A 88 -5.27 18.21 16.80
C ASN A 88 -4.15 17.34 16.16
N GLY A 89 -4.49 16.55 15.14
CA GLY A 89 -3.56 15.69 14.42
C GLY A 89 -3.42 14.27 14.97
N CYS A 90 -4.16 13.88 16.02
CA CYS A 90 -4.17 12.50 16.50
C CYS A 90 -4.86 11.56 15.50
N GLN A 91 -4.13 10.56 14.99
CA GLN A 91 -4.63 9.60 13.98
C GLN A 91 -4.94 8.21 14.54
N ASP A 92 -4.50 7.92 15.76
CA ASP A 92 -4.65 6.61 16.38
C ASP A 92 -6.08 6.44 16.92
N ILE A 93 -6.80 5.42 16.40
CA ILE A 93 -8.19 5.13 16.76
C ILE A 93 -8.38 4.75 18.23
N ARG A 94 -7.30 4.38 18.94
CA ARG A 94 -7.39 3.97 20.35
C ARG A 94 -7.74 5.14 21.27
N TYR A 95 -7.22 6.32 20.95
CA TYR A 95 -7.49 7.57 21.67
C TYR A 95 -8.78 8.24 21.21
N MET A 96 -9.32 7.83 20.06
CA MET A 96 -10.64 8.25 19.61
C MET A 96 -11.74 7.54 20.41
N GLY A 97 -12.94 8.12 20.38
CA GLY A 97 -14.12 7.57 21.01
C GLY A 97 -15.21 8.63 21.17
N SER A 98 -16.46 8.19 21.29
CA SER A 98 -17.64 9.01 21.52
C SER A 98 -17.81 10.18 20.53
N MET A 99 -17.35 10.01 19.28
CA MET A 99 -17.37 11.07 18.27
C MET A 99 -18.79 11.48 17.86
N ILE A 100 -19.80 10.62 18.10
CA ILE A 100 -21.21 10.96 17.85
C ILE A 100 -21.64 12.16 18.66
N ASN A 101 -21.16 12.28 19.91
CA ASN A 101 -21.56 13.36 20.80
C ASN A 101 -20.83 14.67 20.49
N SER A 102 -19.60 14.61 19.97
CA SER A 102 -18.78 15.78 19.68
C SER A 102 -18.93 16.30 18.25
N ILE A 103 -18.95 15.42 17.25
CA ILE A 103 -19.04 15.75 15.81
C ILE A 103 -20.11 14.87 15.15
N PRO A 104 -21.40 15.11 15.45
CA PRO A 104 -22.50 14.23 15.03
C PRO A 104 -22.62 14.11 13.51
N LEU A 105 -22.39 15.19 12.75
CA LEU A 105 -22.64 15.17 11.32
C LEU A 105 -21.55 14.38 10.58
N THR A 106 -20.28 14.65 10.87
CA THR A 106 -19.18 13.92 10.22
C THR A 106 -19.15 12.45 10.63
N SER A 107 -19.50 12.15 11.89
CA SER A 107 -19.58 10.76 12.35
C SER A 107 -20.70 9.99 11.65
N CYS A 108 -21.87 10.60 11.42
CA CYS A 108 -22.92 10.00 10.61
C CYS A 108 -22.47 9.72 9.17
N PHE A 109 -21.83 10.69 8.50
CA PHE A 109 -21.33 10.50 7.13
C PHE A 109 -20.27 9.40 7.05
N PHE A 110 -19.33 9.40 7.98
CA PHE A 110 -18.29 8.37 8.08
C PHE A 110 -18.89 6.96 8.19
N ASN A 111 -19.95 6.80 8.98
CA ASN A 111 -20.62 5.52 9.19
C ASN A 111 -21.39 5.03 7.98
N ILE A 112 -22.12 5.92 7.31
CA ILE A 112 -22.82 5.56 6.08
C ILE A 112 -21.80 5.09 5.03
N CYS A 113 -20.62 5.72 4.97
CA CYS A 113 -19.58 5.29 4.04
C CYS A 113 -18.88 3.99 4.45
N SER A 114 -18.64 3.74 5.75
CA SER A 114 -18.11 2.44 6.19
C SER A 114 -19.12 1.32 5.94
N MET A 115 -20.42 1.58 6.10
CA MET A 115 -21.49 0.67 5.71
C MET A 115 -21.57 0.44 4.19
N ALA A 116 -21.33 1.49 3.38
CA ALA A 116 -21.24 1.34 1.93
C ALA A 116 -20.03 0.47 1.53
N LEU A 117 -18.88 0.61 2.22
CA LEU A 117 -17.70 -0.24 2.01
C LEU A 117 -17.95 -1.72 2.35
N CYS A 118 -18.74 -1.98 3.41
CA CYS A 118 -19.21 -3.32 3.75
C CYS A 118 -20.00 -3.93 2.58
N GLY A 119 -20.83 -3.13 1.92
CA GLY A 119 -21.79 -3.60 0.92
C GLY A 119 -23.13 -3.97 1.54
N LEU A 120 -23.58 -3.23 2.55
CA LEU A 120 -24.94 -3.40 3.10
C LEU A 120 -25.98 -3.12 2.01
N PRO A 121 -27.12 -3.83 2.02
CA PRO A 121 -28.14 -3.73 0.98
C PRO A 121 -28.61 -2.28 0.81
N PHE A 122 -28.90 -1.90 -0.44
CA PHE A 122 -29.35 -0.57 -0.88
C PHE A 122 -28.32 0.55 -0.88
N LEU A 123 -27.14 0.38 -0.29
CA LEU A 123 -26.05 1.36 -0.42
C LEU A 123 -25.27 1.14 -1.73
N SER A 124 -24.56 2.19 -2.18
CA SER A 124 -23.74 2.17 -3.39
C SER A 124 -22.83 0.95 -3.56
N GLY A 125 -22.19 0.52 -2.47
CA GLY A 125 -21.27 -0.62 -2.51
C GLY A 125 -21.96 -1.95 -2.76
N PHE A 126 -23.22 -2.13 -2.37
CA PHE A 126 -23.96 -3.38 -2.60
C PHE A 126 -24.15 -3.66 -4.09
N TYR A 127 -24.62 -2.65 -4.84
CA TYR A 127 -24.89 -2.81 -6.27
C TYR A 127 -23.69 -3.29 -7.07
N SER A 128 -22.47 -2.88 -6.71
CA SER A 128 -21.26 -3.33 -7.40
C SER A 128 -20.67 -4.60 -6.76
N LYS A 129 -20.44 -4.58 -5.45
CA LYS A 129 -19.72 -5.65 -4.75
C LYS A 129 -20.49 -6.97 -4.74
N ASP A 130 -21.82 -6.96 -4.58
CA ASP A 130 -22.62 -8.19 -4.59
C ASP A 130 -22.63 -8.83 -5.99
N LEU A 131 -22.87 -8.03 -7.04
CA LEU A 131 -22.82 -8.48 -8.44
C LEU A 131 -21.46 -9.09 -8.81
N ILE A 132 -20.36 -8.50 -8.32
CA ILE A 132 -19.01 -9.03 -8.52
C ILE A 132 -18.85 -10.42 -7.92
N LEU A 133 -19.32 -10.60 -6.69
CA LEU A 133 -19.18 -11.85 -5.96
C LEU A 133 -20.01 -12.96 -6.57
N GLU A 134 -21.21 -12.61 -7.04
CA GLU A 134 -22.04 -13.51 -7.81
C GLU A 134 -21.39 -13.93 -9.13
N PHE A 135 -20.85 -12.98 -9.88
CA PHE A 135 -20.13 -13.28 -11.12
C PHE A 135 -18.91 -14.18 -10.87
N MET A 136 -18.16 -13.93 -9.80
CA MET A 136 -17.03 -14.77 -9.39
C MET A 136 -17.49 -16.19 -9.02
N SER A 137 -18.60 -16.31 -8.29
CA SER A 137 -19.17 -17.62 -7.94
C SER A 137 -19.66 -18.37 -9.17
N MET A 138 -20.11 -17.70 -10.24
CA MET A 138 -20.53 -18.39 -11.46
C MET A 138 -19.38 -19.03 -12.21
N ASN A 139 -18.27 -18.32 -12.32
CA ASN A 139 -17.11 -18.75 -13.10
C ASN A 139 -16.12 -19.60 -12.28
N PHE A 140 -16.59 -20.37 -11.30
CA PHE A 140 -15.79 -21.20 -10.37
C PHE A 140 -14.41 -21.62 -10.92
N PHE A 141 -13.35 -20.90 -10.52
CA PHE A 141 -11.98 -21.20 -10.96
C PHE A 141 -11.33 -22.29 -10.11
N ASN A 142 -11.26 -22.06 -8.79
CA ASN A 142 -10.56 -22.94 -7.86
C ASN A 142 -11.09 -22.75 -6.44
N VAL A 143 -11.14 -23.84 -5.67
CA VAL A 143 -11.61 -23.83 -4.27
C VAL A 143 -10.77 -22.88 -3.41
N TYR A 144 -9.45 -22.86 -3.62
CA TYR A 144 -8.54 -21.96 -2.92
C TYR A 144 -8.90 -20.48 -3.12
N VAL A 145 -9.14 -20.09 -4.37
CA VAL A 145 -9.44 -18.69 -4.66
C VAL A 145 -10.82 -18.32 -4.13
N TYR A 146 -11.79 -19.22 -4.26
CA TYR A 146 -13.11 -19.07 -3.65
C TYR A 146 -13.01 -18.78 -2.15
N LEU A 147 -12.27 -19.62 -1.39
CA LEU A 147 -12.08 -19.41 0.04
C LEU A 147 -11.43 -18.06 0.37
N ILE A 148 -10.36 -17.69 -0.34
CA ILE A 148 -9.66 -16.42 -0.07
C ILE A 148 -10.56 -15.20 -0.30
N TYR A 149 -11.33 -15.23 -1.38
CA TYR A 149 -12.25 -14.14 -1.74
C TYR A 149 -13.35 -13.97 -0.69
N TYR A 150 -13.93 -15.08 -0.25
CA TYR A 150 -15.01 -15.03 0.73
C TYR A 150 -14.52 -14.67 2.14
N LEU A 151 -13.34 -15.16 2.53
CA LEU A 151 -12.67 -14.73 3.75
C LEU A 151 -12.30 -13.25 3.72
N SER A 152 -11.77 -12.73 2.61
CA SER A 152 -11.40 -11.32 2.51
C SER A 152 -12.60 -10.40 2.63
N ILE A 153 -13.78 -10.76 2.09
CA ILE A 153 -15.03 -10.00 2.31
C ILE A 153 -15.40 -9.99 3.79
N GLY A 154 -15.33 -11.15 4.46
CA GLY A 154 -15.54 -11.23 5.90
C GLY A 154 -14.59 -10.31 6.67
N LEU A 155 -13.31 -10.27 6.30
CA LEU A 155 -12.32 -9.35 6.87
C LEU A 155 -12.68 -7.88 6.59
N THR A 156 -13.25 -7.57 5.42
CA THR A 156 -13.72 -6.20 5.12
C THR A 156 -14.80 -5.72 6.06
N VAL A 157 -15.68 -6.62 6.48
CA VAL A 157 -16.71 -6.32 7.48
C VAL A 157 -16.10 -6.21 8.87
N MET A 158 -15.14 -7.06 9.20
CA MET A 158 -14.47 -7.01 10.50
C MET A 158 -13.79 -5.65 10.74
N TYR A 159 -12.94 -5.18 9.82
CA TYR A 159 -12.19 -3.94 10.07
C TYR A 159 -13.07 -2.70 10.00
N SER A 160 -14.17 -2.72 9.23
CA SER A 160 -15.08 -1.58 9.09
C SER A 160 -16.00 -1.45 10.30
N LEU A 161 -16.52 -2.55 10.84
CA LEU A 161 -17.22 -2.54 12.13
C LEU A 161 -16.28 -2.18 13.28
N ARG A 162 -15.02 -2.62 13.23
CA ARG A 162 -13.98 -2.18 14.17
C ARG A 162 -13.77 -0.68 14.14
N LEU A 163 -13.65 -0.11 12.94
CA LEU A 163 -13.48 1.33 12.76
C LEU A 163 -14.69 2.12 13.30
N MET A 164 -15.91 1.67 13.00
CA MET A 164 -17.14 2.28 13.56
C MET A 164 -17.18 2.17 15.09
N TYR A 165 -16.82 1.01 15.64
CA TYR A 165 -16.83 0.81 17.08
C TYR A 165 -15.86 1.75 17.82
N TYR A 166 -14.59 1.82 17.37
CA TYR A 166 -13.58 2.68 18.01
C TYR A 166 -13.87 4.18 17.87
N THR A 167 -14.45 4.61 16.75
CA THR A 167 -14.75 6.03 16.53
C THR A 167 -16.02 6.48 17.25
N LEU A 168 -17.06 5.63 17.30
CA LEU A 168 -18.40 6.04 17.75
C LEU A 168 -18.73 5.58 19.16
N ILE A 169 -18.63 4.27 19.40
CA ILE A 169 -19.27 3.58 20.54
C ILE A 169 -18.36 3.62 21.75
N LYS A 170 -17.06 3.41 21.51
CA LYS A 170 -16.06 3.42 22.57
C LYS A 170 -16.04 4.78 23.26
N GLU A 171 -15.92 4.79 24.58
CA GLU A 171 -15.73 6.02 25.34
C GLU A 171 -14.44 6.73 24.92
N PHE A 172 -14.44 8.06 24.97
CA PHE A 172 -13.28 8.87 24.60
C PHE A 172 -12.12 8.59 25.57
N GLN A 173 -10.98 8.14 25.05
CA GLN A 173 -9.77 7.80 25.82
C GLN A 173 -8.63 8.82 25.63
N GLY A 174 -8.93 10.00 25.08
CA GLY A 174 -7.96 11.07 24.91
C GLY A 174 -7.70 11.86 26.20
N PHE A 175 -6.95 12.95 26.07
CA PHE A 175 -6.66 13.84 27.19
C PHE A 175 -7.94 14.52 27.69
N SER A 176 -8.06 14.71 29.01
CA SER A 176 -9.24 15.29 29.67
C SER A 176 -9.55 16.73 29.25
N TYR A 177 -8.53 17.51 28.90
CA TYR A 177 -8.66 18.88 28.39
C TYR A 177 -8.59 18.90 26.86
N PHE A 178 -9.57 18.28 26.21
CA PHE A 178 -9.66 18.25 24.76
C PHE A 178 -10.98 18.84 24.27
N SER A 179 -10.91 19.85 23.39
CA SER A 179 -12.08 20.43 22.74
C SER A 179 -12.19 19.88 21.32
N VAL A 180 -13.16 18.99 21.11
CA VAL A 180 -13.52 18.52 19.79
C VAL A 180 -14.66 19.40 19.27
N MET A 181 -14.48 20.01 18.10
CA MET A 181 -15.52 20.80 17.43
C MET A 181 -15.63 20.37 15.97
N GLU A 182 -16.83 20.45 15.41
CA GLU A 182 -16.99 20.32 13.97
C GLU A 182 -16.28 21.48 13.25
N GLU A 183 -15.67 21.20 12.10
CA GLU A 183 -14.99 22.24 11.35
C GLU A 183 -15.95 23.17 10.58
N SER A 184 -15.35 24.10 9.85
CA SER A 184 -16.02 25.09 9.02
C SER A 184 -17.10 24.51 8.10
N ASN A 185 -18.16 25.31 7.90
CA ASN A 185 -19.30 25.02 7.03
C ASN A 185 -18.91 24.64 5.59
N PHE A 186 -17.74 25.03 5.09
CA PHE A 186 -17.32 24.70 3.72
C PHE A 186 -17.05 23.21 3.55
N MET A 187 -16.34 22.61 4.49
CA MET A 187 -16.03 21.18 4.43
C MET A 187 -17.29 20.35 4.65
N LEU A 188 -18.15 20.73 5.60
CA LEU A 188 -19.44 20.06 5.82
C LEU A 188 -20.35 20.11 4.58
N LYS A 189 -20.40 21.24 3.86
CA LYS A 189 -21.13 21.35 2.59
C LYS A 189 -20.56 20.39 1.53
N GLY A 190 -19.23 20.27 1.43
CA GLY A 190 -18.58 19.32 0.52
C GLY A 190 -18.93 17.87 0.84
N MET A 191 -18.88 17.49 2.11
CA MET A 191 -19.27 16.16 2.59
C MET A 191 -20.75 15.86 2.34
N ALA A 192 -21.63 16.84 2.61
CA ALA A 192 -23.08 16.71 2.41
C ALA A 192 -23.46 16.55 0.93
N GLY A 193 -22.70 17.12 -0.01
CA GLY A 193 -22.89 16.86 -1.44
C GLY A 193 -22.53 15.41 -1.81
N LEU A 194 -21.42 14.91 -1.28
CA LEU A 194 -20.93 13.56 -1.58
C LEU A 194 -21.80 12.46 -0.94
N ILE A 195 -22.34 12.66 0.26
CA ILE A 195 -23.16 11.62 0.92
C ILE A 195 -24.42 11.29 0.11
N PHE A 196 -25.03 12.31 -0.50
CA PHE A 196 -26.17 12.12 -1.38
C PHE A 196 -25.82 11.20 -2.56
N LEU A 197 -24.64 11.39 -3.16
CA LEU A 197 -24.13 10.51 -4.21
C LEU A 197 -23.82 9.10 -3.68
N VAL A 198 -23.26 8.95 -2.48
CA VAL A 198 -22.98 7.61 -1.91
C VAL A 198 -24.25 6.79 -1.71
N ILE A 199 -25.39 7.43 -1.43
CA ILE A 199 -26.68 6.73 -1.25
C ILE A 199 -27.31 6.42 -2.62
N PHE A 200 -27.45 7.41 -3.50
CA PHE A 200 -28.24 7.27 -4.74
C PHE A 200 -27.44 6.86 -5.98
N ALA A 201 -26.13 7.12 -6.04
CA ALA A 201 -25.39 6.90 -7.28
C ALA A 201 -25.27 5.42 -7.65
N GLY A 202 -25.35 4.49 -6.70
CA GLY A 202 -25.25 3.05 -7.00
C GLY A 202 -26.41 2.54 -7.84
N SER A 203 -27.64 2.84 -7.42
CA SER A 203 -28.83 2.49 -8.17
C SER A 203 -28.88 3.22 -9.52
N LEU A 204 -28.65 4.53 -9.53
CA LEU A 204 -28.65 5.34 -10.75
C LEU A 204 -27.62 4.82 -11.76
N MET A 205 -26.37 4.62 -11.35
CA MET A 205 -25.30 4.16 -12.24
C MET A 205 -25.53 2.72 -12.72
N SER A 206 -26.09 1.84 -11.89
CA SER A 206 -26.42 0.48 -12.33
C SER A 206 -27.41 0.48 -13.50
N TRP A 207 -28.43 1.34 -13.46
CA TRP A 207 -29.41 1.45 -14.56
C TRP A 207 -28.81 2.06 -15.83
N PHE A 208 -27.85 2.98 -15.70
CA PHE A 208 -27.18 3.58 -16.86
C PHE A 208 -26.15 2.64 -17.51
N ILE A 209 -25.34 1.94 -16.72
CA ILE A 209 -24.23 1.12 -17.21
C ILE A 209 -24.70 -0.24 -17.71
N PHE A 210 -25.71 -0.83 -17.06
CA PHE A 210 -26.26 -2.14 -17.42
C PHE A 210 -27.68 -2.01 -17.98
N PRO A 211 -27.84 -1.56 -19.25
CA PRO A 211 -29.15 -1.51 -19.88
C PRO A 211 -29.76 -2.91 -20.05
N THR A 212 -28.90 -3.92 -20.17
CA THR A 212 -29.27 -5.34 -20.11
C THR A 212 -28.72 -5.95 -18.82
N PRO A 213 -29.56 -6.54 -17.96
CA PRO A 213 -29.08 -7.18 -16.74
C PRO A 213 -28.21 -8.40 -17.07
N ILE A 214 -27.12 -8.56 -16.32
CA ILE A 214 -26.25 -9.73 -16.43
C ILE A 214 -27.01 -10.95 -15.90
N PHE A 215 -27.08 -12.02 -16.67
CA PHE A 215 -27.80 -13.23 -16.28
C PHE A 215 -26.94 -14.09 -15.35
N ILE A 216 -27.42 -14.28 -14.11
CA ILE A 216 -26.71 -15.03 -13.05
C ILE A 216 -27.60 -16.17 -12.53
N CYS A 217 -27.35 -17.41 -12.98
CA CYS A 217 -27.91 -18.65 -12.45
C CYS A 217 -27.07 -19.29 -11.32
N LEU A 218 -27.33 -18.91 -10.06
CA LEU A 218 -26.69 -19.54 -8.90
C LEU A 218 -27.66 -20.42 -8.09
N PRO A 219 -27.19 -21.52 -7.49
CA PRO A 219 -27.96 -22.21 -6.46
C PRO A 219 -28.11 -21.30 -5.22
N VAL A 220 -29.23 -21.44 -4.51
CA VAL A 220 -29.60 -20.57 -3.38
C VAL A 220 -28.48 -20.46 -2.33
N PHE A 221 -27.78 -21.57 -2.07
CA PHE A 221 -26.67 -21.60 -1.12
C PHE A 221 -25.56 -20.61 -1.47
N MET A 222 -25.12 -20.58 -2.74
CA MET A 222 -24.05 -19.68 -3.20
C MET A 222 -24.50 -18.22 -3.21
N LYS A 223 -25.78 -17.95 -3.53
CA LYS A 223 -26.34 -16.60 -3.47
C LYS A 223 -26.36 -16.05 -2.03
N VAL A 224 -26.71 -16.89 -1.06
CA VAL A 224 -26.81 -16.49 0.36
C VAL A 224 -25.43 -16.43 1.05
N MET A 225 -24.38 -17.01 0.46
CA MET A 225 -23.04 -17.02 1.05
C MET A 225 -22.49 -15.64 1.40
N VAL A 226 -22.69 -14.66 0.52
CA VAL A 226 -22.20 -13.29 0.74
C VAL A 226 -22.80 -12.76 2.04
N LEU A 227 -24.12 -12.82 2.19
CA LEU A 227 -24.81 -12.33 3.37
C LEU A 227 -24.40 -13.08 4.65
N LEU A 228 -24.21 -14.40 4.58
CA LEU A 228 -23.74 -15.19 5.71
C LEU A 228 -22.35 -14.76 6.18
N LEU A 229 -21.41 -14.53 5.26
CA LEU A 229 -20.05 -14.12 5.60
C LEU A 229 -20.00 -12.69 6.12
N MET A 230 -20.87 -11.81 5.62
CA MET A 230 -21.04 -10.48 6.19
C MET A 230 -21.49 -10.56 7.66
N LEU A 231 -22.48 -11.41 7.96
CA LEU A 231 -22.96 -11.61 9.34
C LEU A 231 -21.89 -12.24 10.23
N MET A 232 -21.21 -13.29 9.76
CA MET A 232 -20.14 -13.94 10.52
C MET A 232 -18.98 -12.97 10.80
N GLY A 233 -18.57 -12.19 9.80
CA GLY A 233 -17.57 -11.14 9.98
C GLY A 233 -17.99 -10.12 11.04
N GLY A 234 -19.26 -9.71 11.03
CA GLY A 234 -19.79 -8.79 12.03
C GLY A 234 -19.80 -9.36 13.43
N ILE A 235 -20.26 -10.60 13.61
CA ILE A 235 -20.28 -11.29 14.91
C ILE A 235 -18.86 -11.42 15.47
N ILE A 236 -17.89 -11.86 14.64
CA ILE A 236 -16.49 -11.98 15.07
C ILE A 236 -15.93 -10.63 15.50
N SER A 237 -16.24 -9.55 14.77
CA SER A 237 -15.79 -8.21 15.13
C SER A 237 -16.32 -7.78 16.50
N LEU A 238 -17.60 -8.00 16.77
CA LEU A 238 -18.25 -7.67 18.04
C LEU A 238 -17.66 -8.48 19.19
N LEU A 239 -17.37 -9.77 18.98
CA LEU A 239 -16.72 -10.62 19.96
C LEU A 239 -15.30 -10.12 20.30
N ILE A 240 -14.52 -9.69 19.30
CA ILE A 240 -13.19 -9.09 19.52
C ILE A 240 -13.31 -7.83 20.40
N PHE A 241 -14.34 -7.01 20.21
CA PHE A 241 -14.54 -5.80 21.02
C PHE A 241 -14.86 -6.13 22.47
N GLN A 242 -15.78 -7.07 22.72
CA GLN A 242 -16.11 -7.50 24.09
C GLN A 242 -14.91 -8.10 24.81
N LEU A 243 -14.11 -8.92 24.11
CA LEU A 243 -12.89 -9.52 24.68
C LEU A 243 -11.82 -8.47 25.00
N SER A 244 -11.72 -7.39 24.23
CA SER A 244 -10.74 -6.33 24.47
C SER A 244 -10.93 -5.60 25.80
N TYR A 245 -12.16 -5.50 26.30
CA TYR A 245 -12.42 -4.94 27.63
C TYR A 245 -12.02 -5.89 28.77
N VAL A 246 -12.05 -7.20 28.54
CA VAL A 246 -11.97 -8.19 29.61
C VAL A 246 -10.56 -8.76 29.80
N ASP A 247 -9.78 -8.98 28.72
CA ASP A 247 -8.56 -9.80 28.78
C ASP A 247 -7.31 -9.15 28.14
N TYR A 248 -6.84 -8.01 28.68
CA TYR A 248 -5.60 -7.37 28.22
C TYR A 248 -4.36 -8.29 28.28
N SER A 249 -4.25 -9.14 29.30
CA SER A 249 -3.06 -10.00 29.52
C SER A 249 -2.89 -11.11 28.48
N LYS A 250 -3.99 -11.59 27.87
CA LYS A 250 -3.94 -12.64 26.84
C LYS A 250 -3.46 -12.11 25.49
N THR A 251 -3.69 -10.82 25.20
CA THR A 251 -3.22 -10.19 23.96
C THR A 251 -1.69 -10.15 23.86
N LEU A 252 -1.00 -9.97 24.99
CA LEU A 252 0.47 -9.99 25.06
C LEU A 252 1.07 -11.35 24.69
N LYS A 253 0.37 -12.47 24.96
CA LYS A 253 0.84 -13.81 24.57
C LYS A 253 0.91 -13.98 23.04
N PHE A 254 0.01 -13.30 22.31
CA PHE A 254 -0.05 -13.35 20.85
C PHE A 254 0.68 -12.18 20.19
N TYR A 255 1.55 -11.45 20.91
CA TYR A 255 2.23 -10.27 20.40
C TYR A 255 3.07 -10.54 19.14
N ASN A 256 3.75 -11.69 19.06
CA ASN A 256 4.55 -12.03 17.88
C ASN A 256 3.68 -12.21 16.63
N ILE A 257 2.49 -12.81 16.78
CA ILE A 257 1.57 -13.01 15.67
C ILE A 257 0.92 -11.68 15.27
N SER A 258 0.48 -10.87 16.24
CA SER A 258 -0.13 -9.57 15.95
C SER A 258 0.87 -8.59 15.32
N SER A 259 2.13 -8.56 15.79
CA SER A 259 3.18 -7.72 15.21
C SER A 259 3.58 -8.16 13.79
N PHE A 260 3.62 -9.47 13.52
CA PHE A 260 3.82 -9.98 12.16
C PHE A 260 2.68 -9.58 11.22
N MET A 261 1.43 -9.69 11.67
CA MET A 261 0.27 -9.29 10.86
C MET A 261 0.18 -7.77 10.67
N MET A 262 0.55 -6.97 11.68
CA MET A 262 0.57 -5.50 11.58
C MET A 262 1.63 -5.02 10.58
N SER A 263 2.83 -5.62 10.58
CA SER A 263 3.96 -5.21 9.73
C SER A 263 3.86 -5.62 8.25
N MET A 264 2.65 -5.89 7.73
CA MET A 264 2.45 -6.38 6.36
C MET A 264 3.30 -7.63 6.05
N TRP A 265 3.28 -8.63 6.94
CA TRP A 265 4.13 -9.83 6.84
C TRP A 265 5.63 -9.48 6.72
N ASN A 266 6.04 -8.40 7.37
CA ASN A 266 7.39 -7.84 7.32
C ASN A 266 7.89 -7.48 5.90
N LEU A 267 6.99 -7.24 4.93
CA LEU A 267 7.36 -6.89 3.55
C LEU A 267 8.12 -5.56 3.46
N SER A 268 7.76 -4.57 4.29
CA SER A 268 8.51 -3.32 4.35
C SER A 268 9.95 -3.55 4.79
N GLY A 269 10.17 -4.34 5.85
CA GLY A 269 11.50 -4.71 6.31
C GLY A 269 12.30 -5.51 5.28
N LEU A 270 11.66 -6.50 4.64
CA LEU A 270 12.31 -7.32 3.61
C LEU A 270 12.74 -6.51 2.39
N THR A 271 11.91 -5.55 1.95
CA THR A 271 12.24 -4.70 0.79
C THR A 271 13.33 -3.67 1.13
N THR A 272 13.25 -3.02 2.30
CA THR A 272 14.26 -2.03 2.70
C THR A 272 15.60 -2.64 3.05
N PHE A 273 15.63 -3.73 3.84
CA PHE A 273 16.88 -4.37 4.24
C PHE A 273 17.42 -5.34 3.20
N GLY A 274 16.55 -6.04 2.45
CA GLY A 274 16.98 -6.95 1.40
C GLY A 274 17.50 -6.19 0.18
N LEU A 275 16.64 -5.43 -0.50
CA LEU A 275 16.98 -4.87 -1.80
C LEU A 275 17.93 -3.67 -1.69
N ASN A 276 17.59 -2.65 -0.88
CA ASN A 276 18.36 -1.39 -0.87
C ASN A 276 19.77 -1.58 -0.30
N TYR A 277 19.92 -2.40 0.74
CA TYR A 277 21.21 -2.60 1.39
C TYR A 277 22.25 -3.20 0.44
N TYR A 278 21.89 -4.24 -0.33
CA TYR A 278 22.83 -4.86 -1.25
C TYR A 278 23.24 -3.91 -2.37
N PHE A 279 22.30 -3.17 -2.98
CA PHE A 279 22.64 -2.19 -4.01
C PHE A 279 23.57 -1.08 -3.48
N LEU A 280 23.31 -0.56 -2.28
CA LEU A 280 24.16 0.45 -1.66
C LEU A 280 25.56 -0.11 -1.31
N PHE A 281 25.65 -1.33 -0.82
CA PHE A 281 26.92 -1.98 -0.49
C PHE A 281 27.77 -2.24 -1.74
N TYR A 282 27.16 -2.74 -2.82
CA TYR A 282 27.87 -2.89 -4.09
C TYR A 282 28.28 -1.54 -4.67
N SER A 283 27.41 -0.53 -4.61
CA SER A 283 27.77 0.83 -5.04
C SER A 283 28.98 1.37 -4.29
N GLY A 284 29.06 1.19 -2.96
CA GLY A 284 30.21 1.62 -2.16
C GLY A 284 31.51 0.89 -2.54
N LYS A 285 31.42 -0.43 -2.83
CA LYS A 285 32.56 -1.21 -3.32
C LYS A 285 33.02 -0.79 -4.70
N PHE A 286 32.09 -0.46 -5.60
CA PHE A 286 32.44 0.03 -6.93
C PHE A 286 33.22 1.34 -6.85
N ILE A 287 32.79 2.27 -6.01
CA ILE A 287 33.49 3.55 -5.81
C ILE A 287 34.91 3.33 -5.26
N SER A 288 35.07 2.51 -4.21
CA SER A 288 36.37 2.34 -3.57
C SER A 288 37.35 1.50 -4.39
N LEU A 289 36.86 0.45 -5.06
CA LEU A 289 37.72 -0.46 -5.81
C LEU A 289 37.97 0.01 -7.24
N LEU A 290 36.93 0.41 -7.98
CA LEU A 290 37.10 0.81 -9.37
C LEU A 290 37.52 2.27 -9.48
N ASP A 291 36.69 3.19 -8.98
CA ASP A 291 36.90 4.62 -9.24
C ASP A 291 38.13 5.13 -8.48
N GLN A 292 38.16 5.01 -7.15
CA GLN A 292 39.28 5.48 -6.33
C GLN A 292 40.48 4.52 -6.30
N GLY A 293 40.27 3.26 -6.67
CA GLY A 293 41.31 2.23 -6.65
C GLY A 293 41.97 2.08 -8.02
N TRP A 294 41.46 1.15 -8.82
CA TRP A 294 42.07 0.74 -10.08
C TRP A 294 42.17 1.86 -11.11
N SER A 295 41.18 2.75 -11.21
CA SER A 295 41.19 3.83 -12.19
C SER A 295 42.26 4.88 -11.87
N GLU A 296 42.44 5.23 -10.59
CA GLU A 296 43.51 6.12 -10.16
C GLU A 296 44.89 5.46 -10.28
N TYR A 297 44.98 4.17 -9.94
CA TYR A 297 46.23 3.41 -10.08
C TYR A 297 46.69 3.37 -11.54
N TYR A 298 45.84 2.96 -12.49
CA TYR A 298 46.21 2.93 -13.91
C TYR A 298 46.30 4.31 -14.55
N GLY A 299 45.60 5.30 -14.01
CA GLY A 299 45.57 6.66 -14.52
C GLY A 299 46.69 7.54 -13.93
N SER A 300 46.28 8.54 -13.17
CA SER A 300 47.15 9.65 -12.76
C SER A 300 48.26 9.25 -11.79
N GLN A 301 48.02 8.30 -10.87
CA GLN A 301 49.00 7.98 -9.83
C GLN A 301 50.23 7.26 -10.39
N ASN A 302 50.04 6.26 -11.26
CA ASN A 302 51.17 5.55 -11.86
C ASN A 302 51.91 6.43 -12.88
N LEU A 303 51.20 7.28 -13.65
CA LEU A 303 51.83 8.27 -14.52
C LEU A 303 52.68 9.28 -13.73
N TYR A 304 52.20 9.76 -12.58
CA TYR A 304 52.98 10.64 -11.72
C TYR A 304 54.22 9.94 -11.16
N ASN A 305 54.08 8.70 -10.69
CA ASN A 305 55.19 7.93 -10.15
C ASN A 305 56.26 7.60 -11.19
N SER A 306 55.86 7.29 -12.44
CA SER A 306 56.80 7.04 -13.53
C SER A 306 57.56 8.31 -13.91
N LEU A 307 56.88 9.45 -14.08
CA LEU A 307 57.53 10.73 -14.37
C LEU A 307 58.49 11.16 -13.25
N LYS A 308 58.11 10.95 -12.00
CA LYS A 308 58.98 11.24 -10.86
C LYS A 308 60.24 10.38 -10.89
N TYR A 309 60.11 9.08 -11.16
CA TYR A 309 61.27 8.17 -11.26
C TYR A 309 62.20 8.54 -12.41
N GLU A 310 61.67 8.87 -13.59
CA GLU A 310 62.48 9.34 -14.71
C GLU A 310 63.19 10.65 -14.38
N SER A 311 62.50 11.60 -13.74
CA SER A 311 63.10 12.88 -13.34
C SER A 311 64.25 12.71 -12.35
N SER A 312 64.13 11.79 -11.38
CA SER A 312 65.19 11.55 -10.41
C SER A 312 66.38 10.81 -11.04
N LEU A 313 66.14 9.89 -11.99
CA LEU A 313 67.19 9.28 -12.79
C LEU A 313 67.95 10.33 -13.63
N PHE A 314 67.24 11.22 -14.32
CA PHE A 314 67.87 12.31 -15.05
C PHE A 314 68.70 13.21 -14.15
N GLN A 315 68.21 13.54 -12.94
CA GLN A 315 68.96 14.36 -12.00
C GLN A 315 70.29 13.70 -11.57
N ILE A 316 70.34 12.38 -11.40
CA ILE A 316 71.58 11.65 -11.10
C ILE A 316 72.58 11.75 -12.26
N ILE A 317 72.10 11.63 -13.50
CA ILE A 317 72.94 11.78 -14.71
C ILE A 317 73.51 13.20 -14.77
N TYR A 318 72.67 14.22 -14.55
CA TYR A 318 73.13 15.61 -14.54
C TYR A 318 74.11 15.87 -13.41
N ASN A 319 73.91 15.39 -12.18
CA ASN A 319 74.85 15.70 -11.09
C ASN A 319 76.31 15.24 -11.35
N ASN A 320 76.55 14.28 -12.25
CA ASN A 320 77.88 13.89 -12.74
C ASN A 320 78.38 14.78 -13.91
N ASN A 321 78.11 16.08 -13.84
CA ASN A 321 78.12 17.04 -14.96
C ASN A 321 79.37 17.02 -15.84
N ILE A 322 80.59 17.12 -15.28
CA ILE A 322 81.76 17.49 -16.10
C ILE A 322 82.31 16.29 -16.89
N LYS A 323 82.47 15.13 -16.24
CA LYS A 323 83.08 13.94 -16.87
C LYS A 323 82.20 13.43 -18.02
N ILE A 324 80.88 13.36 -17.80
CA ILE A 324 79.93 12.88 -18.80
C ILE A 324 79.83 13.85 -19.98
N PHE A 325 79.76 15.16 -19.71
CA PHE A 325 79.68 16.17 -20.77
C PHE A 325 80.92 16.17 -21.67
N LEU A 326 82.12 16.05 -21.10
CA LEU A 326 83.36 15.93 -21.87
C LEU A 326 83.37 14.67 -22.74
N THR A 327 82.95 13.52 -22.21
CA THR A 327 82.87 12.28 -23.01
C THR A 327 81.86 12.39 -24.15
N LEU A 328 80.70 13.03 -23.93
CA LEU A 328 79.70 13.26 -24.97
C LEU A 328 80.22 14.22 -26.05
N PHE A 329 80.93 15.28 -25.66
CA PHE A 329 81.52 16.24 -26.59
C PHE A 329 82.60 15.60 -27.47
N PHE A 330 83.45 14.74 -26.90
CA PHE A 330 84.43 13.96 -27.68
C PHE A 330 83.74 13.03 -28.69
N ILE A 331 82.70 12.31 -28.27
CA ILE A 331 81.92 11.44 -29.17
C ILE A 331 81.32 12.28 -30.32
N TRP A 332 80.79 13.47 -30.03
CA TRP A 332 80.22 14.36 -31.04
C TRP A 332 81.27 14.84 -32.05
N ILE A 333 82.47 15.20 -31.60
CA ILE A 333 83.58 15.56 -32.50
C ILE A 333 83.96 14.37 -33.39
N CYS A 334 84.08 13.16 -32.84
CA CYS A 334 84.36 11.96 -33.63
C CYS A 334 83.30 11.73 -34.71
N MET A 335 82.02 11.93 -34.40
CA MET A 335 80.91 11.80 -35.35
C MET A 335 80.84 12.93 -36.40
N LEU A 336 81.52 14.06 -36.18
CA LEU A 336 81.61 15.13 -37.17
C LEU A 336 82.79 14.93 -38.13
N ILE A 337 83.84 14.24 -37.66
CA ILE A 337 85.07 13.98 -38.42
C ILE A 337 84.93 12.73 -39.31
N PHE A 338 84.15 11.73 -38.87
CA PHE A 338 83.83 10.50 -39.61
C PHE A 338 82.41 10.54 -40.18
#